data_AF-A0A314KKH1-F1
#
_entry.id   AF-A0A314KKH1-F1
#
_cell.length_a   1.000
_cell.length_b   1.000
_cell.length_c   1.000
_cell.angle_alpha   90.00
_cell.angle_beta   90.00
_cell.angle_gamma   90.00
#
_symmetry.space_group_name_H-M   'P 1'
#
loop_
_entity.id
_entity.type
_entity.pdbx_description
1 polymer ?
#
loop_
_entity_poly.entity_id
_entity_poly.type
_entity_poly.pdbx_seq_one_letter_code
_entity_poly.pdbx_strand_id
1 'polypeptide(L)'
;SDLDLALRVNEPPIPMKSSTPAAKANYERWERSNRLSLMLIKTHISQSIRGSIPNSDKVKAYMKAIEEQFVSSNKALSNTLMKRLSTMTFDRSRTVREHIMEMRDIATKLKFLEVDMSEPFLVHFILNSLFAEYGPFKISYNTHKDKWSINELLTMCV
;
A
#
# COMPACT_ATOMS: atom_id res chain seq x y z
N SER A 1 14.11 -26.44 15.68
CA SER A 1 12.69 -26.18 15.97
C SER A 1 11.96 -26.17 14.64
N ASP A 2 10.89 -26.95 14.47
CA ASP A 2 10.17 -27.12 13.19
C ASP A 2 8.85 -26.32 13.20
N LEU A 3 8.94 -25.12 13.77
CA LEU A 3 7.81 -24.28 14.15
C LEU A 3 6.98 -23.84 12.93
N ASP A 4 7.65 -23.60 11.81
CA ASP A 4 7.12 -23.09 10.54
C ASP A 4 6.80 -24.19 9.52
N LEU A 5 6.85 -25.46 9.91
CA LEU A 5 6.51 -26.59 9.03
C LEU A 5 5.15 -26.41 8.34
N ALA A 6 4.13 -25.97 9.08
CA ALA A 6 2.79 -25.74 8.55
C ALA A 6 2.70 -24.57 7.55
N LEU A 7 3.67 -23.66 7.56
CA LEU A 7 3.80 -22.57 6.57
C LEU A 7 4.48 -23.05 5.29
N ARG A 8 5.36 -24.05 5.37
CA ARG A 8 6.09 -24.60 4.20
C ARG A 8 5.33 -25.73 3.50
N VAL A 9 4.69 -26.61 4.26
CA VAL A 9 4.08 -27.85 3.75
C VAL A 9 2.54 -27.77 3.78
N ASN A 10 1.87 -28.34 2.79
CA ASN A 10 0.40 -28.38 2.76
C ASN A 10 -0.16 -29.27 3.88
N GLU A 11 -1.42 -29.04 4.25
CA GLU A 11 -2.09 -29.83 5.28
C GLU A 11 -2.10 -31.31 4.86
N PRO A 12 -1.53 -32.21 5.67
CA PRO A 12 -1.59 -33.64 5.40
C PRO A 12 -3.02 -34.15 5.58
N PRO A 13 -3.39 -35.26 4.92
CA PRO A 13 -4.71 -35.87 5.09
C PRO A 13 -4.98 -36.18 6.56
N ILE A 14 -6.21 -35.90 7.00
CA ILE A 14 -6.67 -36.22 8.35
C ILE A 14 -6.51 -37.74 8.59
N PRO A 15 -5.76 -38.18 9.61
CA PRO A 15 -5.55 -39.58 9.87
C PRO A 15 -6.86 -40.29 10.23
N MET A 16 -7.10 -41.44 9.60
CA MET A 16 -8.16 -42.36 9.98
C MET A 16 -7.69 -43.30 11.09
N LYS A 17 -8.62 -44.01 11.74
CA LYS A 17 -8.29 -45.01 12.76
C LYS A 17 -7.28 -46.06 12.23
N SER A 18 -7.44 -46.47 10.97
CA SER A 18 -6.58 -47.43 10.25
C SER A 18 -5.26 -46.85 9.71
N SER A 19 -5.02 -45.54 9.85
CA SER A 19 -3.78 -44.93 9.36
C SER A 19 -2.55 -45.45 10.10
N THR A 20 -1.43 -45.53 9.38
CA THR A 20 -0.15 -45.97 9.92
C THR A 20 0.34 -45.04 11.05
N PRO A 21 1.16 -45.55 11.99
CA PRO A 21 1.74 -44.71 13.05
C PRO A 21 2.51 -43.50 12.49
N ALA A 22 3.22 -43.68 11.37
CA ALA A 22 3.96 -42.60 10.71
C ALA A 22 3.03 -41.50 10.16
N ALA A 23 1.89 -41.87 9.56
CA ALA A 23 0.91 -40.89 9.05
C ALA A 23 0.29 -40.07 10.20
N LYS A 24 -0.03 -40.72 11.32
CA LYS A 24 -0.54 -40.05 12.53
C LYS A 24 0.50 -39.08 13.10
N ALA A 25 1.75 -39.52 13.27
CA ALA A 25 2.84 -38.68 13.77
C ALA A 25 3.12 -37.47 12.85
N ASN A 26 3.04 -37.65 11.53
CA ASN A 26 3.21 -36.56 10.57
C ASN A 26 2.11 -35.50 10.71
N TYR A 27 0.85 -35.92 10.84
CA TYR A 27 -0.27 -35.00 11.06
C TYR A 27 -0.13 -34.25 12.40
N GLU A 28 0.19 -34.95 13.49
CA GLU A 28 0.39 -34.33 14.81
C GLU A 28 1.53 -33.30 14.81
N ARG A 29 2.64 -33.60 14.12
CA ARG A 29 3.76 -32.67 13.97
C ARG A 29 3.32 -31.42 13.20
N TRP A 30 2.58 -31.60 12.10
CA TRP A 30 2.05 -30.48 11.31
C TRP A 30 1.06 -29.65 12.11
N GLU A 31 0.12 -30.27 12.82
CA GLU A 31 -0.91 -29.58 13.61
C GLU A 31 -0.29 -28.81 14.79
N ARG A 32 0.73 -29.38 15.44
CA ARG A 32 1.49 -28.66 16.47
C ARG A 32 2.18 -27.42 15.91
N SER A 33 2.82 -27.54 14.73
CA SER A 33 3.44 -26.40 14.04
C SER A 33 2.40 -25.34 13.66
N ASN A 34 1.25 -25.76 13.13
CA ASN A 34 0.12 -24.90 12.76
C ASN A 34 -0.34 -24.05 13.95
N ARG A 35 -0.67 -24.71 15.07
CA ARG A 35 -1.16 -24.04 16.29
C ARG A 35 -0.12 -23.08 16.88
N LEU A 36 1.14 -23.49 16.97
CA LEU A 36 2.20 -22.67 17.55
C LEU A 36 2.50 -21.44 16.69
N SER A 37 2.62 -21.61 15.37
CA SER A 37 2.82 -20.47 14.46
C SER A 37 1.64 -19.51 14.49
N LEU A 38 0.40 -20.02 14.48
CA LEU A 38 -0.80 -19.19 14.58
C LEU A 38 -0.83 -18.36 15.87
N MET A 39 -0.48 -18.97 17.00
CA MET A 39 -0.39 -18.28 18.30
C MET A 39 0.67 -17.18 18.27
N LEU A 40 1.85 -17.46 17.73
CA LEU A 40 2.93 -16.47 17.60
C LEU A 40 2.54 -15.30 16.70
N ILE A 41 2.01 -15.58 15.51
CA ILE A 41 1.56 -14.51 14.60
C ILE A 41 0.47 -13.66 15.27
N LYS A 42 -0.55 -14.29 15.86
CA LYS A 42 -1.63 -13.56 16.53
C LYS A 42 -1.11 -12.69 17.67
N THR A 43 -0.18 -13.17 18.48
CA THR A 43 0.39 -12.42 19.61
C THR A 43 1.22 -11.21 19.18
N HIS A 44 1.91 -11.29 18.04
CA HIS A 44 2.70 -10.18 17.50
C HIS A 44 1.89 -9.15 16.70
N ILE A 45 0.66 -9.46 16.28
CA ILE A 45 -0.23 -8.49 15.65
C ILE A 45 -0.79 -7.52 16.69
N SER A 46 -0.64 -6.22 16.43
CA SER A 46 -1.21 -5.15 17.27
C SER A 46 -2.72 -5.31 17.43
N GLN A 47 -3.20 -5.08 18.65
CA GLN A 47 -4.63 -5.16 18.97
C GLN A 47 -5.48 -4.19 18.12
N SER A 48 -4.91 -3.07 17.67
CA SER A 48 -5.60 -2.07 16.85
C SER A 48 -6.00 -2.57 15.46
N ILE A 49 -5.31 -3.58 14.91
CA ILE A 49 -5.56 -4.14 13.58
C ILE A 49 -6.03 -5.61 13.64
N ARG A 50 -5.97 -6.25 14.80
CA ARG A 50 -6.33 -7.66 14.96
C ARG A 50 -7.81 -7.92 14.59
N GLY A 51 -8.70 -6.98 14.91
CA GLY A 51 -10.14 -7.11 14.68
C GLY A 51 -10.57 -7.05 13.21
N SER A 52 -9.73 -6.49 12.32
CA SER A 52 -10.00 -6.43 10.88
C SER A 52 -9.49 -7.63 10.09
N ILE A 53 -8.75 -8.54 10.73
CA ILE A 53 -8.24 -9.76 10.09
C ILE A 53 -9.21 -10.92 10.41
N PRO A 54 -9.85 -11.55 9.40
CA PRO A 54 -10.68 -12.72 9.61
C PRO A 54 -9.94 -13.83 10.37
N ASN A 55 -10.62 -14.43 11.35
CA ASN A 55 -10.03 -15.51 12.13
C ASN A 55 -9.89 -16.78 11.28
N SER A 56 -8.88 -17.60 11.59
CA SER A 56 -8.68 -18.92 10.99
C SER A 56 -7.94 -19.84 11.95
N ASP A 57 -8.24 -21.14 11.85
CA ASP A 57 -7.56 -22.22 12.57
C ASP A 57 -6.33 -22.73 11.82
N LYS A 58 -6.15 -22.32 10.56
CA LYS A 58 -5.03 -22.73 9.70
C LYS A 58 -4.11 -21.55 9.49
N VAL A 59 -2.84 -21.68 9.87
CA VAL A 59 -1.86 -20.58 9.86
C VAL A 59 -1.64 -20.02 8.46
N LYS A 60 -1.62 -20.87 7.42
CA LYS A 60 -1.52 -20.42 6.02
C LYS A 60 -2.71 -19.55 5.61
N ALA A 61 -3.93 -19.96 5.97
CA ALA A 61 -5.12 -19.19 5.67
C ALA A 61 -5.17 -17.88 6.45
N TYR A 62 -4.71 -17.89 7.72
CA TYR A 62 -4.58 -16.66 8.51
C TYR A 62 -3.56 -15.69 7.91
N MET A 63 -2.39 -16.17 7.47
CA MET A 63 -1.39 -15.35 6.79
C MET A 63 -1.92 -14.73 5.49
N LYS A 64 -2.67 -15.50 4.69
CA LYS A 64 -3.34 -14.99 3.49
C LYS A 64 -4.36 -13.91 3.81
N ALA A 65 -5.15 -14.08 4.88
CA ALA A 65 -6.11 -13.08 5.32
C ALA A 65 -5.42 -11.78 5.79
N ILE A 66 -4.25 -11.88 6.44
CA ILE A 66 -3.42 -10.72 6.79
C ILE A 66 -3.00 -9.97 5.52
N GLU A 67 -2.41 -10.69 4.56
CA GLU A 67 -1.96 -10.12 3.30
C GLU A 67 -3.10 -9.40 2.55
N GLU A 68 -4.25 -10.06 2.41
CA GLU A 68 -5.45 -9.49 1.77
C GLU A 68 -5.97 -8.23 2.48
N GLN A 69 -5.93 -8.20 3.81
CA GLN A 69 -6.34 -7.03 4.61
C GLN A 69 -5.42 -5.83 4.37
N PHE A 70 -4.10 -6.04 4.23
CA PHE A 70 -3.17 -4.95 3.92
C PHE A 70 -3.24 -4.50 2.46
N VAL A 71 -3.45 -5.42 1.51
CA VAL A 71 -3.68 -5.08 0.10
C VAL A 71 -4.94 -4.23 -0.07
N SER A 72 -6.04 -4.59 0.59
CA SER A 72 -7.28 -3.80 0.55
C SER A 72 -7.12 -2.43 1.20
N SER A 73 -6.40 -2.35 2.33
CA SER A 73 -6.05 -1.07 2.98
C SER A 73 -5.21 -0.18 2.07
N ASN A 74 -4.20 -0.73 1.39
CA ASN A 74 -3.37 0.01 0.44
C ASN A 74 -4.20 0.55 -0.72
N LYS A 75 -5.12 -0.24 -1.28
CA LYS A 75 -6.04 0.21 -2.34
C LYS A 75 -6.94 1.35 -1.86
N ALA A 76 -7.50 1.25 -0.65
CA ALA A 76 -8.34 2.30 -0.08
C ALA A 76 -7.54 3.60 0.16
N LEU A 77 -6.30 3.49 0.63
CA LEU A 77 -5.40 4.63 0.81
C LEU A 77 -5.03 5.26 -0.54
N SER A 78 -4.69 4.46 -1.55
CA SER A 78 -4.43 4.93 -2.92
C SER A 78 -5.62 5.70 -3.48
N ASN A 79 -6.85 5.17 -3.34
CA ASN A 79 -8.07 5.85 -3.79
C ASN A 79 -8.28 7.18 -3.06
N THR A 80 -8.00 7.22 -1.75
CA THR A 80 -8.12 8.45 -0.95
C THR A 80 -7.10 9.51 -1.39
N LEU A 81 -5.85 9.11 -1.61
CA LEU A 81 -4.79 10.00 -2.09
C LEU A 81 -5.04 10.47 -3.52
N MET A 82 -5.48 9.58 -4.42
CA MET A 82 -5.88 9.93 -5.78
C MET A 82 -7.03 10.93 -5.79
N LYS A 83 -8.07 10.69 -4.97
CA LYS A 83 -9.18 11.63 -4.82
C LYS A 83 -8.68 12.99 -4.36
N ARG A 84 -7.90 13.03 -3.27
CA ARG A 84 -7.30 14.26 -2.74
C ARG A 84 -6.52 15.00 -3.83
N LEU A 85 -5.59 14.32 -4.50
CA LEU A 85 -4.79 14.88 -5.59
C LEU A 85 -5.69 15.46 -6.68
N SER A 86 -6.69 14.68 -7.14
CA SER A 86 -7.57 15.06 -8.24
C SER A 86 -8.44 16.29 -7.96
N THR A 87 -8.81 16.50 -6.69
CA THR A 87 -9.66 17.61 -6.25
C THR A 87 -8.87 18.81 -5.74
N MET A 88 -7.55 18.69 -5.63
CA MET A 88 -6.71 19.72 -5.04
C MET A 88 -6.58 20.89 -6.03
N THR A 89 -7.14 22.03 -5.65
CA THR A 89 -6.96 23.30 -6.37
C THR A 89 -6.21 24.27 -5.47
N PHE A 90 -5.44 25.18 -6.07
CA PHE A 90 -4.85 26.28 -5.32
C PHE A 90 -5.97 27.20 -4.82
N ASP A 91 -5.98 27.53 -3.54
CA ASP A 91 -7.07 28.28 -2.87
C ASP A 91 -6.59 29.60 -2.21
N ARG A 92 -5.35 30.01 -2.49
CA ARG A 92 -4.66 31.18 -1.90
C ARG A 92 -4.49 31.16 -0.38
N SER A 93 -4.87 30.08 0.32
CA SER A 93 -4.66 29.94 1.76
C SER A 93 -3.18 29.75 2.14
N ARG A 94 -2.35 29.42 1.15
CA ARG A 94 -0.94 29.05 1.23
C ARG A 94 -0.19 29.54 0.01
N THR A 95 1.13 29.45 0.03
CA THR A 95 1.98 29.79 -1.12
C THR A 95 1.86 28.75 -2.24
N VAL A 96 2.12 29.17 -3.48
CA VAL A 96 2.16 28.27 -4.64
C VAL A 96 3.20 27.17 -4.43
N ARG A 97 4.35 27.51 -3.82
CA ARG A 97 5.41 26.57 -3.47
C ARG A 97 4.92 25.45 -2.53
N GLU A 98 4.18 25.80 -1.48
CA GLU A 98 3.59 24.82 -0.55
C GLU A 98 2.54 23.94 -1.24
N HIS A 99 1.75 24.50 -2.16
CA HIS A 99 0.80 23.75 -2.95
C HIS A 99 1.49 22.70 -3.84
N ILE A 100 2.55 23.10 -4.57
CA ILE A 100 3.36 22.20 -5.41
C ILE A 100 3.99 21.08 -4.57
N MET A 101 4.59 21.44 -3.42
CA MET A 101 5.22 20.46 -2.54
C MET A 101 4.22 19.43 -2.03
N GLU A 102 3.03 19.84 -1.59
CA GLU A 102 2.02 18.89 -1.14
C GLU A 102 1.56 17.94 -2.27
N MET A 103 1.37 18.45 -3.50
CA MET A 103 0.99 17.60 -4.64
C MET A 103 2.10 16.59 -4.98
N ARG A 104 3.37 17.01 -4.95
CA ARG A 104 4.53 16.12 -5.12
C ARG A 104 4.60 15.05 -4.03
N ASP A 105 4.34 15.44 -2.79
CA ASP A 105 4.40 14.52 -1.65
C ASP A 105 3.26 13.48 -1.73
N ILE A 106 2.07 13.87 -2.21
CA ILE A 106 0.98 12.92 -2.48
C ILE A 106 1.37 11.95 -3.60
N ALA A 107 1.93 12.44 -4.71
CA ALA A 107 2.40 11.59 -5.80
C ALA A 107 3.50 10.60 -5.35
N THR A 108 4.40 11.05 -4.48
CA THR A 108 5.44 10.18 -3.89
C THR A 108 4.81 9.07 -3.04
N LYS A 109 3.80 9.40 -2.23
CA LYS A 109 3.04 8.40 -1.45
C LYS A 109 2.30 7.41 -2.35
N LEU A 110 1.72 7.88 -3.46
CA LEU A 110 1.07 7.04 -4.46
C LEU A 110 2.06 6.08 -5.13
N LYS A 111 3.28 6.54 -5.45
CA LYS A 111 4.35 5.69 -5.98
C LYS A 111 4.74 4.56 -5.03
N PHE A 112 4.81 4.82 -3.71
CA PHE A 112 5.01 3.77 -2.70
C PHE A 112 3.87 2.74 -2.64
N LEU A 113 2.68 3.11 -3.12
CA LEU A 113 1.50 2.23 -3.21
C LEU A 113 1.31 1.67 -4.63
N GLU A 114 2.38 1.62 -5.42
CA GLU A 114 2.42 1.09 -6.80
C GLU A 114 1.54 1.86 -7.81
N VAL A 115 1.09 3.07 -7.46
CA VAL A 115 0.43 4.00 -8.38
C VAL A 115 1.48 5.00 -8.86
N ASP A 116 2.24 4.60 -9.87
CA ASP A 116 3.28 5.46 -10.45
C ASP A 116 2.69 6.44 -11.45
N MET A 117 3.22 7.66 -11.43
CA MET A 117 2.80 8.74 -12.30
C MET A 117 4.05 9.45 -12.82
N SER A 118 4.09 9.65 -14.13
CA SER A 118 5.24 10.24 -14.77
C SER A 118 5.41 11.70 -14.33
N GLU A 119 6.65 12.15 -14.19
CA GLU A 119 6.94 13.53 -13.82
C GLU A 119 6.30 14.56 -14.77
N PRO A 120 6.30 14.37 -16.11
CA PRO A 120 5.59 15.26 -17.01
C PRO A 120 4.08 15.34 -16.72
N PHE A 121 3.43 14.20 -16.43
CA PHE A 121 2.02 14.19 -16.08
C PHE A 121 1.77 15.01 -14.81
N LEU A 122 2.58 14.80 -13.77
CA LEU A 122 2.46 15.52 -12.50
C LEU A 122 2.67 17.03 -12.68
N VAL A 123 3.64 17.45 -13.50
CA VAL A 123 3.89 18.87 -13.82
C VAL A 123 2.67 19.49 -14.50
N HIS A 124 2.12 18.84 -15.53
CA HIS A 124 0.88 19.31 -16.17
C HIS A 124 -0.30 19.36 -15.19
N PHE A 125 -0.40 18.36 -14.32
CA PHE A 125 -1.48 18.26 -13.34
C PHE A 125 -1.42 19.40 -12.31
N ILE A 126 -0.23 19.69 -11.78
CA ILE A 126 0.03 20.81 -10.88
C ILE A 126 -0.26 22.15 -11.56
N LEU A 127 0.16 22.33 -12.82
CA LEU A 127 -0.17 23.56 -13.54
C LEU A 127 -1.68 23.74 -13.63
N ASN A 128 -2.43 22.69 -13.94
CA ASN A 128 -3.88 22.75 -14.05
C ASN A 128 -4.61 23.02 -12.73
N SER A 129 -4.03 22.68 -11.57
CA SER A 129 -4.61 23.00 -10.25
C SER A 129 -4.44 24.46 -9.85
N LEU A 130 -3.55 25.23 -10.50
CA LEU A 130 -3.39 26.66 -10.27
C LEU A 130 -4.56 27.47 -10.87
N PHE A 131 -4.98 28.51 -10.17
CA PHE A 131 -6.03 29.44 -10.61
C PHE A 131 -5.76 30.03 -12.01
N ALA A 132 -6.82 30.46 -12.70
CA ALA A 132 -6.74 31.06 -14.03
C ALA A 132 -5.85 32.32 -14.09
N GLU A 133 -5.68 33.02 -12.98
CA GLU A 133 -4.78 34.18 -12.87
C GLU A 133 -3.29 33.83 -13.09
N TYR A 134 -2.91 32.57 -12.89
CA TYR A 134 -1.59 32.04 -13.26
C TYR A 134 -1.51 31.70 -14.76
N GLY A 135 -2.43 32.20 -15.59
CA GLY A 135 -2.44 32.07 -17.04
C GLY A 135 -1.10 32.42 -17.70
N PRO A 136 -0.43 33.55 -17.37
CA PRO A 136 0.89 33.87 -17.90
C PRO A 136 1.96 32.81 -17.56
N PHE A 137 1.89 32.21 -16.37
CA PHE A 137 2.80 31.14 -15.96
C PHE A 137 2.58 29.87 -16.79
N LYS A 138 1.30 29.51 -17.04
CA LYS A 138 0.93 28.40 -17.94
C LYS A 138 1.39 28.66 -19.39
N ILE A 139 1.25 29.89 -19.87
CA ILE A 139 1.72 30.29 -21.22
C ILE A 139 3.25 30.18 -21.29
N SER A 140 3.97 30.63 -20.26
CA SER A 140 5.43 30.48 -20.18
C SER A 140 5.83 29.00 -20.30
N TYR A 141 5.25 28.12 -19.47
CA TYR A 141 5.50 26.67 -19.59
C TYR A 141 5.20 26.11 -20.99
N ASN A 142 4.04 26.45 -21.58
CA ASN A 142 3.63 25.93 -22.89
C ASN A 142 4.49 26.44 -24.07
N THR A 143 5.16 27.58 -23.91
CA THR A 143 5.99 28.20 -24.95
C THR A 143 7.47 27.83 -24.84
N HIS A 144 7.89 27.27 -23.70
CA HIS A 144 9.23 26.71 -23.54
C HIS A 144 9.35 25.37 -24.27
N LYS A 145 10.47 25.17 -24.98
CA LYS A 145 10.73 23.93 -25.73
C LYS A 145 11.14 22.77 -24.82
N ASP A 146 11.72 23.08 -23.66
CA ASP A 146 12.20 22.09 -22.72
C ASP A 146 11.10 21.67 -21.75
N LYS A 147 11.06 20.36 -21.43
CA LYS A 147 10.12 19.82 -20.44
C LYS A 147 10.59 20.23 -19.05
N TRP A 148 9.73 20.90 -18.28
CA TRP A 148 10.07 21.25 -16.90
C TRP A 148 9.89 20.06 -15.97
N SER A 149 10.81 19.94 -15.03
CA SER A 149 10.75 19.13 -13.81
C SER A 149 9.97 19.86 -12.71
N ILE A 150 9.61 19.12 -11.67
CA ILE A 150 8.94 19.72 -10.50
C ILE A 150 9.88 20.71 -9.78
N ASN A 151 11.18 20.45 -9.80
CA ASN A 151 12.17 21.33 -9.20
C ASN A 151 12.28 22.66 -9.94
N GLU A 152 12.27 22.64 -11.28
CA GLU A 152 12.23 23.86 -12.08
C GLU A 152 10.94 24.64 -11.82
N LEU A 153 9.80 23.96 -11.74
CA LEU A 153 8.52 24.59 -11.41
C LEU A 153 8.56 25.27 -10.02
N LEU A 154 9.19 24.64 -9.03
CA LEU A 154 9.40 25.23 -7.69
C LEU A 154 10.34 26.45 -7.70
N THR A 155 11.33 26.48 -8.59
CA THR A 155 12.23 27.64 -8.73
C THR A 155 11.60 28.83 -9.44
N MET A 156 10.61 28.59 -10.29
CA MET A 156 9.94 29.65 -11.06
C MET A 156 8.77 30.30 -10.30
N CYS A 157 8.33 29.71 -9.18
CA CYS A 157 7.26 30.22 -8.31
C CYS A 157 7.77 31.03 -7.09
N VAL A 158 8.88 31.77 -7.25
CA VAL A 158 9.44 32.68 -6.22
C VAL A 158 8.67 33.99 -6.17
#